data_AF-A0AAV2SN67-F1
#
_entry.id   AF-A0AAV2SN67-F1
#
_cell.length_a   1.000
_cell.length_b   1.000
_cell.length_c   1.000
_cell.angle_alpha   90.00
_cell.angle_beta   90.00
_cell.angle_gamma   90.00
#
_symmetry.space_group_name_H-M   'P 1'
#
loop_
_entity.id
_entity.type
_entity.pdbx_description
1 polymer ?
#
loop_
_entity_poly.entity_id
_entity_poly.type
_entity_poly.pdbx_seq_one_letter_code
_entity_poly.pdbx_strand_id
1 'polypeptide(L)'
;MASAIKPIECGICLEEYNQTRRPRTLHCAHNFCGPCLQKSIVQGGLKCSICRKSHAAATIEDIPINSDLEKIVQMWSLMAVNTVRTDVSSNDEDDFNNGKCSRHKNSLLYFQCKTHGIYVCRECTVIEHSPSKCKIVEIKQEVNKTKEDTLKKAQKIIVDLGKSTTKLESIIVMKKESITNKKGKIEDLLKEIDEDCRVRDQAQDILENKSITRTLQDSIERLQSATTHKTIKPRM
;
A
#
# COMPACT_ATOMS: atom_id res chain seq x y z
N MET A 1 26.33 4.72 17.02
CA MET A 1 26.21 5.90 16.13
C MET A 1 24.73 6.08 15.85
N ALA A 2 24.09 7.10 16.42
CA ALA A 2 22.68 7.37 16.14
C ALA A 2 22.58 7.84 14.68
N SER A 3 21.98 7.01 13.83
CA SER A 3 21.71 7.40 12.45
C SER A 3 20.69 8.54 12.48
N ALA A 4 21.12 9.75 12.13
CA ALA A 4 20.22 10.90 12.01
C ALA A 4 19.14 10.57 10.99
N ILE A 5 17.88 10.62 11.41
CA ILE A 5 16.74 10.35 10.52
C ILE A 5 16.69 11.49 9.50
N LYS A 6 16.83 11.15 8.21
CA LYS A 6 16.87 12.14 7.13
C LYS A 6 15.47 12.78 6.92
N PRO A 7 15.37 14.11 6.77
CA PRO A 7 14.11 14.79 6.45
C PRO A 7 13.54 14.35 5.09
N ILE A 8 12.21 14.45 4.91
CA ILE A 8 11.55 14.09 3.65
C ILE A 8 11.63 15.31 2.73
N GLU A 9 12.32 15.11 1.61
CA GLU A 9 12.65 16.13 0.64
C GLU A 9 11.94 15.89 -0.69
N CYS A 10 11.83 16.94 -1.51
CA CYS A 10 11.32 16.82 -2.86
C CYS A 10 12.37 16.26 -3.84
N GLY A 11 12.00 15.27 -4.65
CA GLY A 11 12.91 14.66 -5.64
C GLY A 11 13.32 15.53 -6.85
N ILE A 12 12.94 16.82 -6.89
CA ILE A 12 13.35 17.77 -7.95
C ILE A 12 14.29 18.83 -7.39
N CYS A 13 13.88 19.51 -6.33
CA CYS A 13 14.62 20.64 -5.74
C CYS A 13 15.38 20.27 -4.47
N LEU A 14 15.20 19.05 -3.95
CA LEU A 14 15.88 18.51 -2.76
C LEU A 14 15.65 19.29 -1.45
N GLU A 15 14.81 20.30 -1.47
CA GLU A 15 14.35 21.01 -0.29
C GLU A 15 13.23 20.22 0.44
N GLU A 16 13.17 20.39 1.76
CA GLU A 16 12.19 19.78 2.64
C GLU A 16 10.74 20.18 2.30
N TYR A 17 9.81 19.27 2.61
CA TYR A 17 8.39 19.59 2.58
C TYR A 17 7.98 20.42 3.80
N ASN A 18 7.06 21.36 3.58
CA ASN A 18 6.48 22.19 4.64
C ASN A 18 5.12 22.76 4.18
N GLN A 19 4.53 23.66 4.97
CA GLN A 19 3.23 24.27 4.68
C GLN A 19 3.18 25.02 3.33
N THR A 20 4.30 25.58 2.88
CA THR A 20 4.40 26.29 1.59
C THR A 20 4.82 25.37 0.45
N ARG A 21 5.46 24.24 0.76
CA ARG A 21 5.98 23.24 -0.18
C ARG A 21 5.26 21.92 0.01
N ARG A 22 3.93 21.95 -0.08
CA ARG A 22 3.09 20.78 0.18
C ARG A 22 3.38 19.68 -0.84
N PRO A 23 3.59 18.42 -0.40
CA PRO A 23 3.84 17.29 -1.29
C PRO A 23 2.57 16.94 -2.07
N ARG A 24 2.70 16.67 -3.37
CA ARG A 24 1.62 16.22 -4.26
C ARG A 24 2.03 14.92 -4.94
N THR A 25 1.06 14.03 -5.16
CA THR A 25 1.30 12.66 -5.65
C THR A 25 0.86 12.50 -7.10
N LEU A 26 1.78 12.06 -7.96
CA LEU A 26 1.44 11.65 -9.32
C LEU A 26 0.82 10.23 -9.34
N HIS A 27 0.12 9.85 -10.41
CA HIS A 27 -0.43 8.49 -10.55
C HIS A 27 0.63 7.37 -10.50
N CYS A 28 1.91 7.69 -10.67
CA CYS A 28 3.01 6.74 -10.49
C CYS A 28 3.48 6.61 -9.03
N ALA A 29 2.76 7.21 -8.07
CA ALA A 29 3.06 7.26 -6.63
C ALA A 29 4.33 8.03 -6.22
N HIS A 30 4.95 8.78 -7.14
CA HIS A 30 6.05 9.68 -6.80
C HIS A 30 5.53 11.03 -6.31
N ASN A 31 6.25 11.62 -5.37
CA ASN A 31 5.85 12.83 -4.64
C ASN A 31 6.79 13.98 -4.95
N PHE A 32 6.24 15.16 -5.20
CA PHE A 32 6.98 16.39 -5.46
C PHE A 32 6.27 17.61 -4.86
N CYS A 33 6.98 18.71 -4.60
CA CYS A 33 6.33 19.90 -4.05
C CYS A 33 5.53 20.64 -5.13
N GLY A 34 4.45 21.31 -4.71
CA GLY A 34 3.60 22.12 -5.59
C GLY A 34 4.36 23.05 -6.54
N PRO A 35 5.32 23.87 -6.06
CA PRO A 35 6.10 24.76 -6.92
C PRO A 35 6.88 24.05 -8.04
N CYS A 36 7.45 22.87 -7.75
CA CYS A 36 8.22 22.11 -8.75
C CYS A 36 7.31 21.47 -9.80
N LEU A 37 6.16 20.93 -9.39
CA LEU A 37 5.19 20.38 -10.32
C LEU A 37 4.58 21.45 -11.21
N GLN A 38 4.24 22.62 -10.64
CA GLN A 38 3.69 23.73 -11.42
C GLN A 38 4.64 24.18 -12.54
N LYS A 39 5.95 24.19 -12.28
CA LYS A 39 6.99 24.47 -13.30
C LYS A 39 7.19 23.33 -14.30
N SER A 40 6.84 22.09 -13.92
CA SER A 40 7.03 20.90 -14.75
C SER A 40 5.83 20.61 -15.66
N ILE A 41 4.68 21.22 -15.40
CA ILE A 41 3.50 21.13 -16.26
C ILE A 41 3.75 21.97 -17.52
N VAL A 42 3.75 21.30 -18.67
CA VAL A 42 3.92 21.90 -19.98
C VAL A 42 2.83 21.35 -20.89
N GLN A 43 2.07 22.23 -21.55
CA GLN A 43 1.02 21.84 -22.51
C GLN A 43 0.00 20.82 -21.96
N GLY A 44 -0.36 20.95 -20.67
CA GLY A 44 -1.37 20.09 -20.04
C GLY A 44 -0.88 18.72 -19.59
N GLY A 45 0.43 18.52 -19.47
CA GLY A 45 0.99 17.31 -18.86
C GLY A 45 2.41 17.50 -18.33
N LEU A 46 2.92 16.47 -17.68
CA LEU A 46 4.30 16.40 -17.20
C LEU A 46 4.85 14.98 -17.26
N LYS A 47 6.18 14.84 -17.20
CA LYS A 47 6.84 13.55 -16.99
C LYS A 47 7.44 13.49 -15.58
N CYS A 48 7.21 12.38 -14.90
CA CYS A 48 7.79 12.14 -13.58
C CYS A 48 9.32 12.09 -13.66
N SER A 49 10.02 12.90 -12.86
CA SER A 49 11.49 12.95 -12.83
C SER A 49 12.15 11.67 -12.32
N ILE A 50 11.40 10.80 -11.63
CA ILE A 50 11.93 9.57 -11.03
C ILE A 50 11.73 8.37 -11.97
N CYS A 51 10.52 8.14 -12.49
CA CYS A 51 10.21 6.97 -13.32
C CYS A 51 9.90 7.29 -14.78
N ARG A 52 9.95 8.57 -15.19
CA ARG A 52 9.71 9.05 -16.56
C ARG A 52 8.32 8.80 -17.14
N LYS A 53 7.37 8.26 -16.36
CA LYS A 53 5.96 8.11 -16.76
C LYS A 53 5.32 9.49 -17.01
N SER A 54 4.49 9.59 -18.05
CA SER A 54 3.73 10.79 -18.39
C SER A 54 2.44 10.87 -17.58
N HIS A 55 2.05 12.07 -17.18
CA HIS A 55 0.83 12.36 -16.44
C HIS A 55 0.11 13.56 -17.08
N ALA A 56 -1.20 13.45 -17.27
CA ALA A 56 -2.03 14.56 -17.69
C ALA A 56 -2.35 15.45 -16.48
N ALA A 57 -2.15 16.75 -16.62
CA ALA A 57 -2.49 17.77 -15.62
C ALA A 57 -2.48 19.14 -16.34
N ALA A 58 -3.64 19.79 -16.43
CA ALA A 58 -3.73 21.13 -17.01
C ALA A 58 -3.12 22.18 -16.07
N THR A 59 -3.33 21.97 -14.76
CA THR A 59 -2.92 22.87 -13.69
C THR A 59 -2.41 22.07 -12.50
N ILE A 60 -1.84 22.75 -11.51
CA ILE A 60 -1.33 22.09 -10.31
C ILE A 60 -2.47 21.54 -9.44
N GLU A 61 -3.67 22.10 -9.56
CA GLU A 61 -4.91 21.69 -8.90
C GLU A 61 -5.33 20.28 -9.30
N ASP A 62 -5.00 19.83 -10.51
CA ASP A 62 -5.30 18.47 -11.01
C ASP A 62 -4.49 17.37 -10.31
N ILE A 63 -3.41 17.74 -9.59
CA ILE A 63 -2.52 16.80 -8.92
C ILE A 63 -2.77 16.86 -7.41
N PRO A 64 -3.38 15.85 -6.77
CA PRO A 64 -3.81 15.97 -5.38
C PRO A 64 -2.64 16.12 -4.41
N ILE A 65 -2.88 16.88 -3.34
CA ILE A 65 -1.97 16.99 -2.20
C ILE A 65 -1.95 15.67 -1.45
N ASN A 66 -0.75 15.22 -1.09
CA ASN A 66 -0.55 14.03 -0.26
C ASN A 66 -0.72 14.41 1.21
N SER A 67 -1.96 14.42 1.68
CA SER A 67 -2.31 14.74 3.07
C SER A 67 -1.64 13.81 4.08
N ASP A 68 -1.34 12.56 3.71
CA ASP A 68 -0.68 11.62 4.61
C ASP A 68 0.81 11.94 4.75
N LEU A 69 1.49 12.25 3.65
CA LEU A 69 2.87 12.72 3.69
C LEU A 69 2.98 14.07 4.43
N GLU A 70 2.01 14.96 4.26
CA GLU A 70 1.93 16.23 4.99
C GLU A 70 1.82 16.04 6.51
N LYS A 71 0.96 15.11 6.96
CA LYS A 71 0.86 14.76 8.39
C LYS A 71 2.16 14.18 8.93
N ILE A 72 2.86 13.35 8.14
CA ILE A 72 4.16 12.78 8.54
C ILE A 72 5.19 13.90 8.72
N VAL A 73 5.27 14.83 7.76
CA VAL A 73 6.15 16.01 7.83
C VAL A 73 5.84 16.88 9.06
N GLN A 74 4.55 17.14 9.33
CA GLN A 74 4.14 17.91 10.50
C GLN A 74 4.49 17.19 11.81
N MET A 75 4.28 15.88 11.86
CA MET A 75 4.61 15.06 13.02
C MET A 75 6.12 15.05 13.28
N TRP A 76 6.96 15.03 12.23
CA TRP A 76 8.41 15.13 12.37
C TRP A 76 8.87 16.48 12.91
N SER A 77 8.24 17.58 12.48
CA SER A 77 8.51 18.90 13.05
C SER A 77 8.24 18.93 14.56
N LEU A 78 7.19 18.24 15.02
CA LEU A 78 6.89 18.10 16.46
C LEU A 78 7.86 17.17 17.21
N MET A 79 8.44 16.17 16.55
CA MET A 79 9.45 15.28 17.16
C MET A 79 10.85 15.89 17.21
N ALA A 80 11.21 16.71 16.22
CA ALA A 80 12.49 17.44 16.18
C ALA A 80 12.63 18.44 17.34
N VAL A 81 11.51 18.92 17.89
CA VAL A 81 11.49 19.78 19.09
C VAL A 81 11.86 19.02 20.37
N ASN A 82 11.76 17.69 20.40
CA ASN A 82 12.01 16.87 21.59
C ASN A 82 13.42 16.25 21.68
N THR A 83 14.28 16.39 20.67
CA THR A 83 15.58 15.69 20.62
C THR A 83 16.83 16.57 20.63
N VAL A 84 16.71 17.89 20.78
CA VAL A 84 17.88 18.76 21.05
C VAL A 84 17.53 19.82 22.10
N ARG A 85 17.81 19.53 23.38
CA ARG A 85 18.11 20.56 24.39
C ARG A 85 19.36 20.14 25.16
N THR A 86 20.50 20.23 24.48
CA THR A 86 21.76 20.57 25.13
C THR A 86 22.32 21.74 24.35
N ASP A 87 22.36 22.88 25.03
CA ASP A 87 23.12 24.09 24.72
C ASP A 87 22.61 24.98 23.58
N VAL A 88 21.78 25.96 23.95
CA VAL A 88 21.86 27.30 23.35
C VAL A 88 21.66 28.35 24.44
N SER A 89 22.78 28.97 24.81
CA SER A 89 22.79 30.33 25.34
C SER A 89 22.51 31.28 24.18
N SER A 90 21.27 31.75 24.05
CA SER A 90 20.98 32.97 23.30
C SER A 90 19.78 33.66 23.92
N ASN A 91 20.02 34.92 24.29
CA ASN A 91 19.04 35.86 24.78
C ASN A 91 18.07 36.17 23.65
N ASP A 92 16.88 35.58 23.66
CA ASP A 92 15.73 36.09 22.92
C ASP A 92 14.51 35.99 23.84
N GLU A 93 14.08 37.16 24.30
CA GLU A 93 12.85 37.37 25.08
C GLU A 93 11.64 37.18 24.15
N ASP A 94 11.23 35.94 23.90
CA ASP A 94 9.92 35.63 23.31
C ASP A 94 9.28 34.40 24.00
N ASP A 95 8.84 34.68 25.23
CA ASP A 95 7.49 34.42 25.77
C ASP A 95 6.73 33.11 25.43
N PHE A 96 7.39 31.95 25.56
CA PHE A 96 6.67 30.75 26.00
C PHE A 96 6.76 30.65 27.52
N ASN A 97 5.74 31.17 28.21
CA ASN A 97 5.63 31.13 29.67
C ASN A 97 5.78 29.67 30.15
N ASN A 98 6.97 29.34 30.65
CA ASN A 98 7.55 27.99 30.78
C ASN A 98 6.86 27.16 31.89
N GLY A 99 5.54 26.98 31.78
CA GLY A 99 4.66 26.41 32.79
C GLY A 99 4.33 27.37 33.95
N LYS A 100 4.63 28.67 33.84
CA LYS A 100 4.36 29.67 34.89
C LYS A 100 3.08 30.46 34.61
N CYS A 101 2.46 30.97 35.67
CA CYS A 101 1.24 31.76 35.59
C CYS A 101 1.56 33.21 35.21
N SER A 102 0.85 33.74 34.21
CA SER A 102 1.02 35.14 33.77
C SER A 102 0.57 36.17 34.79
N ARG A 103 -0.28 35.79 35.77
CA ARG A 103 -0.78 36.69 36.82
C ARG A 103 -0.05 36.55 38.16
N HIS A 104 0.61 35.42 38.38
CA HIS A 104 1.26 35.09 39.65
C HIS A 104 2.72 34.72 39.41
N LYS A 105 3.62 35.65 39.74
CA LYS A 105 5.04 35.59 39.39
C LYS A 105 5.68 34.35 40.05
N ASN A 106 6.33 33.51 39.24
CA ASN A 106 6.93 32.22 39.63
C ASN A 106 5.97 31.09 40.06
N SER A 107 4.66 31.26 39.95
CA SER A 107 3.71 30.21 40.32
C SER A 107 3.44 29.28 39.14
N LEU A 108 3.69 27.98 39.31
CA LEU A 108 3.50 26.99 38.26
C LEU A 108 2.02 26.65 38.05
N LEU A 109 1.66 26.38 36.79
CA LEU A 109 0.35 25.94 36.37
C LEU A 109 0.21 24.43 36.62
N TYR A 110 -0.48 24.06 37.70
CA TYR A 110 -0.71 22.65 38.07
C TYR A 110 -2.11 22.15 37.77
N PHE A 111 -3.05 23.07 37.53
CA PHE A 111 -4.47 22.75 37.42
C PHE A 111 -5.06 23.27 36.11
N GLN A 112 -6.12 22.60 35.65
CA GLN A 112 -6.96 23.06 34.55
C GLN A 112 -8.35 23.37 35.09
N CYS A 113 -8.85 24.57 34.80
CA CYS A 113 -10.23 24.92 35.03
C CYS A 113 -11.07 24.44 33.84
N LYS A 114 -11.87 23.37 34.00
CA LYS A 114 -12.75 22.87 32.94
C LYS A 114 -13.92 23.81 32.64
N THR A 115 -14.33 24.64 33.61
CA THR A 115 -15.39 25.63 33.43
C THR A 115 -14.99 26.73 32.44
N HIS A 116 -13.72 27.13 32.45
CA HIS A 116 -13.21 28.25 31.65
C HIS A 116 -12.22 27.83 30.55
N GLY A 117 -11.81 26.56 30.51
CA GLY A 117 -10.90 26.03 29.49
C GLY A 117 -9.43 26.47 29.63
N ILE A 118 -9.04 27.07 30.75
CA ILE A 118 -7.70 27.64 30.97
C ILE A 118 -6.89 26.87 32.03
N TYR A 119 -5.57 26.98 31.95
CA TYR A 119 -4.65 26.49 32.98
C TYR A 119 -4.48 27.52 34.09
N VAL A 120 -4.47 27.06 35.34
CA VAL A 120 -4.46 27.91 36.52
C VAL A 120 -3.44 27.41 37.54
N CYS A 121 -2.77 28.34 38.22
CA CYS A 121 -1.91 28.04 39.37
C CYS A 121 -2.73 27.95 40.66
N ARG A 122 -2.09 27.57 41.76
CA ARG A 122 -2.74 27.45 43.07
C ARG A 122 -3.39 28.76 43.54
N GLU A 123 -2.75 29.89 43.32
CA GLU A 123 -3.29 31.21 43.71
C GLU A 123 -4.56 31.57 42.92
N CYS A 124 -4.57 31.32 41.60
CA CYS A 124 -5.77 31.50 40.78
C CYS A 124 -6.96 30.66 41.29
N THR A 125 -6.71 29.46 41.81
CA THR A 125 -7.78 28.60 42.35
C THR A 125 -8.37 29.11 43.66
N VAL A 126 -7.71 30.02 44.37
CA VAL A 126 -8.25 30.59 45.63
C VAL A 126 -9.03 31.87 45.35
N ILE A 127 -8.59 32.67 44.38
CA ILE A 127 -9.11 34.02 44.14
C ILE A 127 -10.30 33.97 43.16
N GLU A 128 -10.04 33.61 41.89
CA GLU A 128 -11.04 33.68 40.81
C GLU A 128 -11.67 32.33 40.50
N HIS A 129 -10.90 31.24 40.66
CA HIS A 129 -11.27 29.90 40.23
C HIS A 129 -11.41 28.93 41.41
N SER A 130 -12.18 29.35 42.42
CA SER A 130 -12.51 28.52 43.59
C SER A 130 -13.12 27.18 43.17
N PRO A 131 -12.71 26.04 43.78
CA PRO A 131 -13.33 24.73 43.55
C PRO A 131 -14.85 24.71 43.81
N SER A 132 -15.36 25.64 44.61
CA SER A 132 -16.79 25.80 44.88
C SER A 132 -17.58 26.36 43.68
N LYS A 133 -16.94 27.17 42.84
CA LYS A 133 -17.56 27.85 41.68
C LYS A 133 -17.07 27.31 40.34
N CYS A 134 -15.91 26.67 40.32
CA CYS A 134 -15.21 26.23 39.12
C CYS A 134 -14.78 24.76 39.25
N LYS A 135 -14.92 24.00 38.15
CA LYS A 135 -14.41 22.63 38.11
C LYS A 135 -12.91 22.64 37.82
N ILE A 136 -12.12 22.47 38.88
CA ILE A 136 -10.66 22.42 38.81
C ILE A 136 -10.19 20.97 38.86
N VAL A 137 -9.31 20.60 37.93
CA VAL A 137 -8.67 19.28 37.91
C VAL A 137 -7.16 19.42 37.83
N GLU A 138 -6.45 18.54 38.50
CA GLU A 138 -4.99 18.49 38.45
C GLU A 138 -4.52 17.91 37.11
N ILE A 139 -3.58 18.60 36.46
CA ILE A 139 -3.08 18.22 35.12
C ILE A 139 -2.46 16.82 35.16
N LYS A 140 -1.67 16.50 36.18
CA LYS A 140 -1.00 15.21 36.33
C LYS A 140 -2.00 14.04 36.39
N GLN A 141 -3.10 14.23 37.12
CA GLN A 141 -4.15 13.21 37.25
C GLN A 141 -4.91 13.02 35.93
N GLU A 142 -5.26 14.12 35.25
CA GLU A 142 -5.97 14.06 33.96
C GLU A 142 -5.11 13.38 32.88
N VAL A 143 -3.81 13.70 32.82
CA VAL A 143 -2.86 13.07 31.88
C VAL A 143 -2.76 11.58 32.15
N ASN A 144 -2.61 11.17 33.41
CA ASN A 144 -2.53 9.75 33.78
C ASN A 144 -3.83 8.99 33.44
N LYS A 145 -4.99 9.58 33.76
CA LYS A 145 -6.29 8.99 33.44
C LYS A 145 -6.49 8.86 31.93
N THR A 146 -6.18 9.91 31.18
CA THR A 146 -6.27 9.90 29.70
C THR A 146 -5.33 8.86 29.10
N LYS A 147 -4.11 8.73 29.65
CA LYS A 147 -3.14 7.71 29.26
C LYS A 147 -3.71 6.31 29.49
N GLU A 148 -4.25 6.02 30.68
CA GLU A 148 -4.86 4.73 31.00
C GLU A 148 -6.06 4.41 30.10
N ASP A 149 -6.96 5.37 29.88
CA ASP A 149 -8.13 5.20 29.01
C ASP A 149 -7.72 4.95 27.56
N THR A 150 -6.69 5.66 27.09
CA THR A 150 -6.13 5.47 25.74
C THR A 150 -5.46 4.10 25.62
N LEU A 151 -4.70 3.67 26.63
CA LEU A 151 -4.08 2.33 26.67
C LEU A 151 -5.13 1.21 26.67
N LYS A 152 -6.20 1.35 27.46
CA LYS A 152 -7.31 0.38 27.48
C LYS A 152 -8.01 0.28 26.12
N LYS A 153 -8.27 1.41 25.47
CA LYS A 153 -8.85 1.45 24.11
C LYS A 153 -7.91 0.80 23.09
N ALA A 154 -6.62 1.13 23.13
CA ALA A 154 -5.61 0.53 22.25
C ALA A 154 -5.52 -0.99 22.46
N GLN A 155 -5.51 -1.45 23.71
CA GLN A 155 -5.48 -2.88 24.04
C GLN A 155 -6.70 -3.63 23.50
N LYS A 156 -7.90 -3.04 23.61
CA LYS A 156 -9.11 -3.61 23.02
C LYS A 156 -9.00 -3.77 21.51
N ILE A 157 -8.52 -2.73 20.81
CA ILE A 157 -8.31 -2.75 19.36
C ILE A 157 -7.31 -3.86 18.98
N ILE A 158 -6.20 -3.99 19.70
CA ILE A 158 -5.20 -5.04 19.45
C ILE A 158 -5.82 -6.43 19.58
N VAL A 159 -6.64 -6.68 20.61
CA VAL A 159 -7.31 -7.96 20.81
C VAL A 159 -8.31 -8.26 19.69
N ASP A 160 -9.12 -7.29 19.29
CA ASP A 160 -10.12 -7.48 18.23
C ASP A 160 -9.48 -7.65 16.84
N LEU A 161 -8.38 -6.94 16.57
CA LEU A 161 -7.54 -7.17 15.40
C LEU A 161 -6.95 -8.59 15.42
N GLY A 162 -6.42 -9.04 16.56
CA GLY A 162 -5.90 -10.40 16.72
C GLY A 162 -6.92 -11.49 16.39
N LYS A 163 -8.17 -11.35 16.88
CA LYS A 163 -9.27 -12.28 16.53
C LYS A 163 -9.61 -12.27 15.03
N SER A 164 -9.54 -11.10 14.41
CA SER A 164 -9.79 -10.98 12.97
C SER A 164 -8.68 -11.65 12.15
N THR A 165 -7.43 -11.49 12.58
CA THR A 165 -6.26 -12.15 11.97
C THR A 165 -6.38 -13.67 12.04
N THR A 166 -6.70 -14.26 13.20
CA THR A 166 -6.84 -15.72 13.32
C THR A 166 -7.99 -16.27 12.46
N LYS A 167 -9.09 -15.51 12.34
CA LYS A 167 -10.18 -15.86 11.42
C LYS A 167 -9.70 -15.86 9.96
N LEU A 168 -8.96 -14.85 9.54
CA LEU A 168 -8.39 -14.80 8.19
C LEU A 168 -7.39 -15.94 7.93
N GLU A 169 -6.55 -16.27 8.91
CA GLU A 169 -5.61 -17.40 8.82
C GLU A 169 -6.34 -18.73 8.58
N SER A 170 -7.44 -18.98 9.31
CA SER A 170 -8.25 -20.19 9.11
C SER A 170 -8.86 -20.26 7.70
N ILE A 171 -9.32 -19.13 7.17
CA ILE A 171 -9.85 -19.04 5.80
C ILE A 171 -8.76 -19.30 4.77
N ILE A 172 -7.55 -18.75 4.98
CA ILE A 172 -6.40 -18.97 4.09
C ILE A 172 -6.06 -20.46 4.03
N VAL A 173 -6.02 -21.16 5.17
CA VAL A 173 -5.75 -22.61 5.23
C VAL A 173 -6.81 -23.39 4.44
N MET A 174 -8.10 -23.15 4.69
CA MET A 174 -9.19 -23.84 3.97
C MET A 174 -9.15 -23.59 2.46
N LYS A 175 -8.84 -22.36 2.04
CA LYS A 175 -8.74 -22.01 0.61
C LYS A 175 -7.51 -22.65 -0.05
N LYS A 176 -6.38 -22.72 0.65
CA LYS A 176 -5.18 -23.43 0.15
C LYS A 176 -5.48 -24.90 -0.10
N GLU A 177 -6.13 -25.59 0.85
CA GLU A 177 -6.51 -26.99 0.67
C GLU A 177 -7.46 -27.19 -0.50
N SER A 178 -8.47 -26.31 -0.64
CA SER A 178 -9.37 -26.32 -1.79
C SER A 178 -8.66 -26.13 -3.14
N ILE A 179 -7.64 -25.26 -3.18
CA ILE A 179 -6.81 -25.04 -4.37
C ILE A 179 -5.99 -26.28 -4.69
N THR A 180 -5.36 -26.91 -3.68
CA THR A 180 -4.57 -28.12 -3.86
C THR A 180 -5.41 -29.27 -4.42
N ASN A 181 -6.63 -29.46 -3.90
CA ASN A 181 -7.55 -30.47 -4.40
C ASN A 181 -7.95 -30.21 -5.86
N LYS A 182 -8.33 -28.97 -6.19
CA LYS A 182 -8.65 -28.58 -7.58
C LYS A 182 -7.46 -28.77 -8.52
N LYS A 183 -6.25 -28.44 -8.07
CA LYS A 183 -5.02 -28.62 -8.84
C LYS A 183 -4.80 -30.11 -9.17
N GLY A 184 -4.96 -31.00 -8.19
CA GLY A 184 -4.87 -32.44 -8.41
C GLY A 184 -5.87 -32.94 -9.46
N LYS A 185 -7.14 -32.49 -9.38
CA LYS A 185 -8.15 -32.84 -10.40
C LYS A 185 -7.78 -32.35 -11.80
N ILE A 186 -7.21 -31.15 -11.92
CA ILE A 186 -6.73 -30.63 -13.20
C ILE A 186 -5.56 -31.47 -13.72
N GLU A 187 -4.62 -31.85 -12.85
CA GLU A 187 -3.48 -32.70 -13.21
C GLU A 187 -3.94 -34.09 -13.71
N ASP A 188 -4.98 -34.67 -13.12
CA ASP A 188 -5.53 -35.95 -13.57
C ASP A 188 -6.26 -35.81 -14.91
N LEU A 189 -7.08 -34.76 -15.10
CA LEU A 189 -7.72 -34.48 -16.39
C LEU A 189 -6.70 -34.23 -17.52
N LEU A 190 -5.56 -33.61 -17.21
CA LEU A 190 -4.49 -33.41 -18.20
C LEU A 190 -3.86 -34.74 -18.65
N LYS A 191 -3.74 -35.72 -17.75
CA LYS A 191 -3.25 -37.06 -18.12
C LYS A 191 -4.26 -37.79 -19.01
N GLU A 192 -5.55 -37.68 -18.70
CA GLU A 192 -6.62 -38.25 -19.53
C GLU A 192 -6.59 -37.66 -20.95
N ILE A 193 -6.45 -36.33 -21.06
CA ILE A 193 -6.34 -35.67 -22.37
C ILE A 193 -5.08 -36.10 -23.13
N ASP A 194 -3.93 -36.27 -22.46
CA ASP A 194 -2.70 -36.75 -23.12
C ASP A 194 -2.89 -38.15 -23.71
N GLU A 195 -3.56 -39.03 -22.97
CA GLU A 195 -3.87 -40.38 -23.43
C GLU A 195 -4.85 -40.36 -24.61
N ASP A 196 -5.91 -39.56 -24.54
CA ASP A 196 -6.85 -39.37 -25.65
C ASP A 196 -6.16 -38.83 -26.91
N CYS A 197 -5.16 -37.94 -26.74
CA CYS A 197 -4.35 -37.46 -27.86
C CYS A 197 -3.55 -38.60 -28.51
N ARG A 198 -2.89 -39.44 -27.73
CA ARG A 198 -2.12 -40.58 -28.25
C ARG A 198 -2.99 -41.58 -28.99
N VAL A 199 -4.15 -41.91 -28.43
CA VAL A 199 -5.10 -42.84 -29.07
C VAL A 199 -5.60 -42.26 -30.40
N ARG A 200 -5.89 -40.96 -30.45
CA ARG A 200 -6.28 -40.28 -31.69
C ARG A 200 -5.17 -40.32 -32.75
N ASP A 201 -3.93 -40.03 -32.39
CA ASP A 201 -2.81 -40.05 -33.32
C ASP A 201 -2.61 -41.45 -33.91
N GLN A 202 -2.66 -42.48 -33.07
CA GLN A 202 -2.61 -43.88 -33.52
C GLN A 202 -3.77 -44.24 -34.46
N ALA A 203 -4.99 -43.76 -34.18
CA ALA A 203 -6.14 -43.99 -35.05
C ALA A 203 -5.97 -43.30 -36.42
N GLN A 204 -5.33 -42.12 -36.44
CA GLN A 204 -5.05 -41.39 -37.67
C GLN A 204 -4.03 -42.13 -38.55
N ASP A 205 -2.96 -42.66 -37.96
CA ASP A 205 -1.97 -43.50 -38.66
C ASP A 205 -2.62 -44.75 -39.28
N ILE A 206 -3.55 -45.39 -38.56
CA ILE A 206 -4.28 -46.55 -39.06
C ILE A 206 -5.17 -46.17 -40.26
N LEU A 207 -5.85 -45.03 -40.20
CA LEU A 207 -6.69 -44.54 -41.30
C LEU A 207 -5.85 -44.24 -42.55
N GLU A 208 -4.69 -43.64 -42.38
CA GLU A 208 -3.76 -43.35 -43.47
C GLU A 208 -3.25 -44.64 -44.11
N ASN A 209 -2.77 -45.59 -43.31
CA ASN A 209 -2.37 -46.92 -43.79
C ASN A 209 -3.50 -47.64 -44.54
N LYS A 210 -4.73 -47.58 -44.04
CA LYS A 210 -5.91 -48.17 -44.70
C LYS A 210 -6.21 -47.54 -46.06
N SER A 211 -5.91 -46.26 -46.25
CA SER A 211 -6.06 -45.57 -47.54
C SER A 211 -4.99 -46.01 -48.55
N ILE A 212 -3.75 -46.16 -48.08
CA ILE A 212 -2.62 -46.67 -48.87
C ILE A 212 -2.91 -48.10 -49.33
N THR A 213 -3.34 -48.97 -48.41
CA THR A 213 -3.69 -50.37 -48.73
C THR A 213 -4.77 -50.45 -49.80
N ARG A 214 -5.82 -49.62 -49.72
CA ARG A 214 -6.86 -49.56 -50.77
C ARG A 214 -6.27 -49.18 -52.13
N THR A 215 -5.42 -48.15 -52.17
CA THR A 215 -4.78 -47.67 -53.40
C THR A 215 -3.87 -48.73 -54.03
N LEU A 216 -3.11 -49.46 -53.20
CA LEU A 216 -2.28 -50.58 -53.64
C LEU A 216 -3.12 -51.72 -54.20
N GLN A 217 -4.24 -52.04 -53.55
CA GLN A 217 -5.14 -53.11 -53.96
C GLN A 217 -5.79 -52.82 -55.33
N ASP A 218 -6.25 -51.59 -55.54
CA ASP A 218 -6.75 -51.12 -56.85
C ASP A 218 -5.65 -51.23 -57.94
N SER A 219 -4.40 -50.92 -57.58
CA SER A 219 -3.26 -51.00 -58.51
C SER A 219 -2.94 -52.45 -58.88
N ILE A 220 -3.02 -53.38 -57.93
CA ILE A 220 -2.84 -54.82 -58.16
C ILE A 220 -3.91 -55.35 -59.13
N GLU A 221 -5.18 -55.00 -58.92
CA GLU A 221 -6.28 -55.43 -59.80
C GLU A 221 -6.11 -54.94 -61.25
N ARG A 222 -5.64 -53.70 -61.43
CA ARG A 222 -5.30 -53.15 -62.76
C ARG A 222 -4.15 -53.90 -63.43
N LEU A 223 -3.12 -54.29 -62.68
CA LEU A 223 -2.01 -55.07 -63.22
C LEU A 223 -2.47 -56.48 -63.61
N GLN A 224 -3.24 -57.16 -62.75
CA GLN A 224 -3.75 -58.51 -63.02
C GLN A 224 -4.63 -58.56 -64.28
N SER A 225 -5.52 -57.57 -64.46
CA SER A 225 -6.36 -57.44 -65.66
C SER A 225 -5.57 -57.13 -66.94
N ALA A 226 -4.43 -56.44 -66.84
CA ALA A 226 -3.55 -56.20 -67.99
C ALA A 226 -2.76 -57.47 -68.42
N THR A 227 -2.41 -58.35 -67.47
CA THR A 227 -1.67 -59.58 -67.77
C THR A 227 -2.55 -60.67 -68.40
N THR A 228 -3.83 -60.77 -68.00
CA THR A 228 -4.79 -61.75 -68.56
C THR A 228 -5.17 -61.47 -70.01
N HIS A 229 -5.09 -60.21 -70.47
CA HIS A 229 -5.31 -59.87 -71.89
C HIS A 229 -4.11 -60.18 -72.80
N LYS A 230 -2.90 -60.37 -72.27
CA LYS A 230 -1.69 -60.65 -73.08
C LYS A 230 -1.43 -62.13 -73.37
N THR A 231 -2.10 -63.06 -72.70
CA THR A 231 -1.86 -64.52 -72.84
C THR A 231 -2.71 -65.21 -73.92
N ILE A 232 -3.51 -64.49 -74.71
CA ILE A 232 -4.32 -65.07 -75.80
C ILE A 232 -3.74 -64.67 -77.16
N LYS A 233 -2.68 -65.36 -77.61
CA LYS A 233 -2.40 -65.58 -79.05
C LYS A 233 -1.46 -66.76 -79.23
N PRO A 234 -1.98 -67.97 -79.52
CA PRO A 234 -1.14 -69.04 -80.05
C PRO A 234 -0.82 -68.70 -81.51
N ARG A 235 0.46 -68.60 -81.85
CA ARG A 235 0.91 -68.49 -83.24
C ARG A 235 1.22 -69.91 -83.71
N MET A 236 0.44 -70.37 -84.70
CA MET A 236 0.66 -71.61 -85.46
C MET A 236 2.03 -71.61 -86.14
#